data_AF-A0A1W9LWH0-F1
#
_entry.id   AF-A0A1W9LWH0-F1
#
_cell.length_a   1.000
_cell.length_b   1.000
_cell.length_c   1.000
_cell.angle_alpha   90.00
_cell.angle_beta   90.00
_cell.angle_gamma   90.00
#
_symmetry.space_group_name_H-M   'P 1'
#
loop_
_entity.id
_entity.type
_entity.pdbx_description
1 polymer ?
#
loop_
_entity_poly.entity_id
_entity_poly.type
_entity_poly.pdbx_seq_one_letter_code
_entity_poly.pdbx_strand_id
1 'polypeptide(L)' 'MKPYKKIPYGISSYKTIRQENYYYVDKTRFIPQFEETGKFLFLIRPRRFGKSSLLTVLESYYDISRKDE' A
#
# COMPACT_ATOMS: atom_id res chain seq x y z
N MET A 1 -13.52 -20.47 -15.61
CA MET A 1 -12.50 -19.39 -15.63
C MET A 1 -12.35 -18.86 -14.21
N LYS A 2 -11.13 -18.81 -13.65
CA LYS A 2 -10.90 -18.07 -12.40
C LYS A 2 -11.19 -16.59 -12.67
N PRO A 3 -11.96 -15.89 -11.82
CA PRO A 3 -12.17 -14.46 -12.00
C PRO A 3 -10.83 -13.74 -11.90
N TYR A 4 -10.48 -12.97 -12.93
CA TYR A 4 -9.27 -12.16 -12.93
C TYR A 4 -9.42 -11.02 -11.91
N LYS A 5 -8.39 -10.78 -11.09
CA LYS A 5 -8.38 -9.63 -10.19
C LYS A 5 -8.40 -8.35 -11.01
N LYS A 6 -9.30 -7.42 -10.68
CA LYS A 6 -9.40 -6.12 -11.35
C LYS A 6 -8.17 -5.26 -11.03
N ILE A 7 -7.77 -4.38 -11.95
CA ILE A 7 -6.75 -3.37 -11.66
C ILE A 7 -7.44 -2.23 -10.89
N PRO A 8 -6.89 -1.80 -9.73
CA PRO A 8 -7.47 -0.73 -8.93
C PRO A 8 -7.20 0.64 -9.59
N TYR A 9 -8.02 1.03 -10.55
CA TYR A 9 -7.91 2.32 -11.22
C TYR A 9 -8.58 3.41 -10.38
N GLY A 10 -7.79 4.36 -9.86
CA GLY A 10 -8.31 5.44 -9.00
C GLY A 10 -8.54 5.03 -7.54
N ILE A 11 -8.32 3.77 -7.19
CA ILE A 11 -8.41 3.26 -5.81
C ILE A 11 -7.00 3.27 -5.20
N SER A 12 -6.82 4.09 -4.15
CA SER A 12 -5.56 4.21 -3.41
C SER A 12 -5.63 3.60 -2.00
N SER A 13 -6.81 3.23 -1.52
CA SER A 13 -7.00 2.62 -0.21
C SER A 13 -6.54 1.17 -0.21
N TYR A 14 -5.55 0.85 0.61
CA TYR A 14 -5.07 -0.53 0.78
C TYR A 14 -6.18 -1.46 1.29
N LYS A 15 -7.00 -0.99 2.24
CA LYS A 15 -8.14 -1.73 2.77
C LYS A 15 -9.13 -2.15 1.68
N THR A 16 -9.53 -1.21 0.82
CA THR A 16 -10.42 -1.48 -0.32
C THR A 16 -9.79 -2.46 -1.29
N ILE A 17 -8.50 -2.30 -1.59
CA ILE A 17 -7.77 -3.20 -2.48
C ILE A 17 -7.78 -4.64 -1.95
N ARG A 18 -7.61 -4.83 -0.64
CA ARG A 18 -7.63 -6.16 0.01
C ARG A 18 -9.04 -6.73 0.07
N GLN A 19 -10.02 -5.95 0.53
CA GLN A 19 -11.42 -6.39 0.71
C GLN A 19 -12.11 -6.75 -0.61
N GLU A 20 -11.92 -5.94 -1.64
CA GLU A 20 -12.52 -6.15 -2.96
C GLU A 20 -11.63 -7.01 -3.89
N ASN A 21 -10.54 -7.58 -3.37
CA ASN A 21 -9.63 -8.49 -4.06
C ASN A 21 -9.08 -7.94 -5.39
N TYR A 22 -8.67 -6.66 -5.37
CA TYR A 22 -7.99 -6.02 -6.49
C TYR A 22 -6.55 -6.51 -6.64
N TYR A 23 -5.97 -6.23 -7.80
CA TYR A 23 -4.56 -6.47 -8.06
C TYR A 23 -3.69 -5.50 -7.24
N TYR A 24 -2.88 -6.05 -6.34
CA TYR A 24 -1.95 -5.32 -5.50
C TYR A 24 -0.54 -5.87 -5.70
N VAL A 25 0.43 -4.99 -5.89
CA VAL A 25 1.85 -5.36 -5.91
C VAL A 25 2.41 -5.15 -4.51
N ASP A 26 2.75 -6.25 -3.84
CA ASP A 26 3.29 -6.20 -2.50
C ASP A 26 4.71 -5.59 -2.50
N LYS A 27 4.86 -4.53 -1.70
CA LYS A 27 6.10 -3.78 -1.50
C LYS A 27 6.48 -3.70 -0.02
N THR A 28 5.84 -4.48 0.84
CA THR A 28 6.11 -4.51 2.29
C THR A 28 7.55 -4.89 2.62
N ARG A 29 8.21 -5.68 1.75
CA ARG A 29 9.64 -6.01 1.88
C ARG A 29 10.58 -4.79 1.97
N PHE A 30 10.14 -3.63 1.52
CA PHE A 30 10.92 -2.39 1.54
C PHE A 30 10.72 -1.59 2.85
N ILE A 31 9.76 -1.97 3.70
CA ILE A 31 9.47 -1.28 4.98
C ILE A 31 10.70 -1.20 5.90
N PRO A 32 11.48 -2.29 6.11
CA PRO A 32 12.69 -2.19 6.94
C PRO A 32 13.70 -1.17 6.42
N GLN A 33 13.86 -1.09 5.09
CA GLN A 33 14.75 -0.09 4.48
C GLN A 33 14.23 1.34 4.68
N PHE A 34 12.91 1.55 4.69
CA PHE A 34 12.31 2.83 5.03
C PHE A 34 12.59 3.24 6.48
N GLU A 35 12.51 2.29 7.41
CA GLU A 35 12.80 2.52 8.83
C GLU A 35 14.28 2.87 9.07
N GLU A 36 15.19 2.25 8.31
CA GLU A 36 16.62 2.52 8.38
C GLU A 36 17.04 3.86 7.74
N THR A 37 16.26 4.38 6.78
CA THR A 37 16.64 5.57 5.98
C THR A 37 16.62 6.88 6.81
N GLY A 38 15.93 6.92 7.95
CA GLY A 38 15.98 8.03 8.90
C GLY A 38 14.63 8.68 9.22
N LYS A 39 14.65 9.82 9.91
CA LYS A 39 13.45 10.45 10.51
C LYS A 39 12.46 11.06 9.50
N PHE A 40 12.90 11.35 8.28
CA PHE A 40 12.07 11.99 7.26
C PHE A 40 12.26 11.35 5.89
N LEU A 41 11.17 10.88 5.30
CA LEU A 41 11.15 10.23 4.00
C LEU A 41 10.49 11.13 2.97
N PHE A 42 11.27 11.62 2.01
CA PHE A 42 10.74 12.40 0.89
C PHE A 42 10.42 11.50 -0.30
N LEU A 43 9.13 11.26 -0.56
CA LEU A 43 8.66 10.35 -1.61
C LEU A 43 8.74 10.99 -3.01
N ILE A 44 9.94 11.19 -3.56
CA ILE A 44 10.15 11.72 -4.91
C ILE A 44 9.73 10.70 -5.97
N ARG A 45 8.57 10.92 -6.59
CA ARG A 45 8.10 10.14 -7.74
C ARG A 45 7.13 10.96 -8.60
N PRO A 46 6.86 10.63 -9.87
CA PRO A 46 5.89 11.34 -10.71
C PRO A 46 4.43 11.24 -10.23
N ARG A 47 3.50 12.02 -10.82
CA ARG A 47 2.06 11.95 -10.49
C ARG A 47 1.53 10.53 -10.78
N ARG A 48 0.61 10.04 -9.93
CA ARG A 48 -0.01 8.68 -10.01
C ARG A 48 0.94 7.49 -9.78
N PHE A 49 2.17 7.69 -9.33
CA PHE A 49 3.10 6.59 -8.98
C PHE A 49 2.82 5.91 -7.62
N GLY A 50 1.56 5.89 -7.14
CA GLY A 50 1.19 5.16 -5.92
C GLY A 50 1.79 5.71 -4.62
N LYS A 51 1.99 7.03 -4.52
CA LYS A 51 2.38 7.71 -3.27
C LYS A 51 1.38 7.49 -2.16
N SER A 52 0.14 7.89 -2.42
CA SER A 52 -0.98 7.73 -1.49
C SER A 52 -1.23 6.25 -1.16
N SER A 53 -1.13 5.36 -2.15
CA SER A 53 -1.28 3.92 -1.93
C SER A 53 -0.21 3.32 -1.02
N LEU A 54 1.00 3.88 -0.98
CA LEU A 54 2.02 3.42 -0.03
C LEU A 54 1.70 3.89 1.39
N LEU A 55 1.22 5.13 1.54
CA LEU A 55 0.87 5.68 2.85
C LEU A 55 -0.27 4.88 3.52
N THR A 56 -1.30 4.49 2.76
CA THR A 56 -2.40 3.67 3.30
C THR A 56 -1.95 2.26 3.70
N VAL A 57 -0.94 1.71 3.02
CA VAL A 57 -0.30 0.44 3.40
C VAL A 57 0.45 0.62 4.72
N LEU A 58 1.29 1.66 4.84
CA LEU A 58 2.05 1.94 6.06
C LEU A 58 1.13 2.20 7.25
N GLU A 59 0.06 2.98 7.04
CA GLU A 59 -0.99 3.20 8.05
C GLU A 59 -1.57 1.87 8.53
N SER A 60 -1.91 0.97 7.61
CA SER A 60 -2.45 -0.36 7.97
C SER A 60 -1.41 -1.27 8.60
N TYR A 61 -0.13 -1.10 8.27
CA TYR A 61 0.98 -1.90 8.78
C TYR A 61 1.35 -1.53 10.23
N TYR A 62 1.36 -0.23 10.55
CA TYR A 62 1.72 0.27 11.88
C TYR A 62 0.56 0.36 12.85
N ASP A 63 -0.68 0.36 12.36
CA ASP A 63 -1.87 0.44 13.21
C ASP A 63 -2.20 -0.92 13.85
N ILE A 64 -1.87 -1.07 15.12
CA ILE A 64 -2.11 -2.29 15.91
C ILE A 64 -3.61 -2.59 16.03
N SER A 65 -4.48 -1.57 16.01
CA SER A 65 -5.93 -1.78 16.11
C SER A 65 -6.51 -2.50 14.88
N ARG A 66 -5.78 -2.47 13.76
CA ARG A 66 -6.16 -3.08 12.48
C ARG A 66 -5.53 -4.46 12.25
N LYS A 67 -4.90 -5.04 13.26
CA LYS A 67 -4.20 -6.33 13.14
C LYS A 67 -5.09 -7.48 12.65
N ASP A 68 -6.36 -7.48 13.05
CA ASP A 68 -7.31 -8.55 12.74
C ASP A 68 -8.18 -8.28 11.50
N GLU A 69 -8.01 -7.11 10.85
CA GLU A 69 -8.63 -6.78 9.55
C GLU A 69 -7.85 -7.38 8.36
#